data_AF-A0A2T5JLJ3-F1
#
_entry.id   AF-A0A2T5JLJ3-F1
#
_cell.length_a   1.000
_cell.length_b   1.000
_cell.length_c   1.000
_cell.angle_alpha   90.00
_cell.angle_beta   90.00
_cell.angle_gamma   90.00
#
_symmetry.space_group_name_H-M   'P 1'
#
loop_
_entity.id
_entity.type
_entity.pdbx_description
1 polymer ?
#
loop_
_entity_poly.entity_id
_entity_poly.type
_entity_poly.pdbx_seq_one_letter_code
_entity_poly.pdbx_strand_id
1 'polypeptide(L)'
;MRGTKPHLRADAEAITDLTAPAWLSRAAALEWCRVMPILTERKILTVADLGSLENYCVAVGTVREMEAMMQDEGRVIDTPTGPKRHPAVGIQSDAMTRARLLAAELGLTPVSRSRPAIREDDDEDELI
;
A
#
# COMPACT_ATOMS: atom_id res chain seq x y z
N MET A 1 -14.44 -12.79 -28.15
CA MET A 1 -15.44 -12.84 -27.06
C MET A 1 -15.22 -11.63 -26.18
N ARG A 2 -16.20 -10.71 -26.07
CA ARG A 2 -16.14 -9.58 -25.14
C ARG A 2 -16.52 -10.11 -23.77
N GLY A 3 -15.56 -10.26 -22.86
CA GLY A 3 -15.83 -10.67 -21.48
C GLY A 3 -16.76 -9.67 -20.80
N THR A 4 -17.75 -10.18 -20.08
CA THR A 4 -18.66 -9.40 -19.23
C THR A 4 -17.83 -8.53 -18.29
N LYS A 5 -18.12 -7.22 -18.25
CA LYS A 5 -17.40 -6.28 -17.39
C LYS A 5 -17.66 -6.66 -15.93
N PRO A 6 -16.62 -6.98 -15.15
CA PRO A 6 -16.80 -7.27 -13.74
C PRO A 6 -17.35 -6.04 -12.99
N HIS A 7 -18.42 -6.26 -12.22
CA HIS A 7 -19.07 -5.24 -11.42
C HIS A 7 -18.53 -5.31 -9.98
N LEU A 8 -17.77 -4.30 -9.57
CA LEU A 8 -17.32 -4.13 -8.19
C LEU A 8 -18.56 -3.85 -7.32
N ARG A 9 -19.02 -4.82 -6.51
CA ARG A 9 -20.03 -4.60 -5.48
C ARG A 9 -19.34 -4.21 -4.17
N ALA A 10 -19.88 -3.19 -3.49
CA ALA A 10 -19.43 -2.77 -2.18
C ALA A 10 -19.65 -3.88 -1.15
N ASP A 11 -18.67 -4.12 -0.27
CA ASP A 11 -18.81 -5.06 0.85
C ASP A 11 -19.67 -4.44 1.96
N ALA A 12 -20.56 -5.22 2.57
CA ALA A 12 -21.42 -4.77 3.67
C ALA A 12 -20.62 -4.55 4.97
N GLU A 13 -19.46 -5.19 5.11
CA GLU A 13 -18.53 -5.03 6.24
C GLU A 13 -17.40 -4.03 5.96
N ALA A 14 -17.53 -3.24 4.89
CA ALA A 14 -16.49 -2.29 4.51
C ALA A 14 -16.21 -1.27 5.62
N ILE A 15 -14.94 -1.12 5.95
CA ILE A 15 -14.46 -0.11 6.89
C ILE A 15 -14.73 1.26 6.29
N THR A 16 -15.36 2.14 7.06
CA THR A 16 -15.75 3.49 6.61
C THR A 16 -14.85 4.58 7.19
N ASP A 17 -14.35 4.37 8.41
CA ASP A 17 -13.39 5.25 9.08
C ASP A 17 -12.59 4.46 10.11
N LEU A 18 -11.26 4.59 10.07
CA LEU A 18 -10.36 4.01 11.05
C LEU A 18 -9.09 4.87 11.19
N THR A 19 -8.77 5.24 12.42
CA THR A 19 -7.57 6.02 12.73
C THR A 19 -6.31 5.17 12.61
N ALA A 20 -5.20 5.82 12.25
CA ALA A 20 -3.89 5.18 12.19
C ALA A 20 -3.50 4.56 13.55
N PRO A 21 -2.93 3.35 13.59
CA PRO A 21 -2.41 2.76 14.82
C PRO A 21 -1.36 3.65 15.50
N ALA A 22 -1.44 3.78 16.83
CA ALA A 22 -0.60 4.69 17.60
C ALA A 22 0.90 4.36 17.56
N TRP A 23 1.26 3.13 17.20
CA TRP A 23 2.65 2.67 17.11
C TRP A 23 3.32 3.04 15.78
N LEU A 24 2.55 3.48 14.77
CA LEU A 24 3.11 3.90 13.49
C LEU A 24 4.02 5.13 13.67
N SER A 25 5.11 5.15 12.91
CA SER A 25 5.93 6.37 12.82
C SER A 25 5.11 7.52 12.24
N ARG A 26 5.54 8.76 12.49
CA ARG A 26 4.86 9.95 11.96
C ARG A 26 4.71 9.89 10.43
N ALA A 27 5.75 9.43 9.72
CA ALA A 27 5.72 9.33 8.27
C ALA A 27 4.73 8.26 7.77
N ALA A 28 4.62 7.13 8.48
CA ALA A 28 3.67 6.07 8.20
C ALA A 28 2.22 6.48 8.51
N ALA A 29 1.98 7.14 9.66
CA ALA A 29 0.66 7.64 10.04
C ALA A 29 0.14 8.69 9.04
N LEU A 30 1.00 9.58 8.53
CA LEU A 30 0.64 10.51 7.46
C LEU A 30 0.23 9.80 6.18
N GLU A 31 0.87 8.67 5.86
CA GLU A 31 0.48 7.86 4.71
C GLU A 31 -0.86 7.17 4.92
N TRP A 32 -1.10 6.62 6.11
CA TRP A 32 -2.41 6.05 6.49
C TRP A 32 -3.52 7.06 6.27
N CYS A 33 -3.40 8.28 6.81
CA CYS A 33 -4.37 9.34 6.64
C CYS A 33 -4.59 9.73 5.17
N ARG A 34 -3.57 9.58 4.32
CA ARG A 34 -3.66 9.87 2.89
C ARG A 34 -4.44 8.79 2.13
N VAL A 35 -4.23 7.51 2.46
CA VAL A 35 -4.78 6.39 1.68
C VAL A 35 -6.08 5.83 2.22
N MET A 36 -6.33 5.93 3.53
CA MET A 36 -7.58 5.48 4.15
C MET A 36 -8.83 6.03 3.43
N PRO A 37 -9.01 7.35 3.23
CA PRO A 37 -10.20 7.87 2.54
C PRO A 37 -10.34 7.35 1.10
N ILE A 38 -9.22 7.08 0.42
CA ILE A 38 -9.21 6.54 -0.95
C ILE A 38 -9.70 5.09 -0.97
N LEU A 39 -9.37 4.32 0.07
CA LEU A 39 -9.74 2.91 0.21
C LEU A 39 -11.18 2.74 0.70
N THR A 40 -11.62 3.59 1.64
CA THR A 40 -12.98 3.56 2.18
C THR A 40 -14.03 4.09 1.19
N GLU A 41 -13.70 5.09 0.36
CA GLU A 41 -14.60 5.57 -0.72
C GLU A 41 -15.00 4.43 -1.68
N ARG A 42 -14.10 3.47 -1.89
CA ARG A 42 -14.34 2.32 -2.77
C ARG A 42 -15.15 1.21 -2.12
N LYS A 43 -15.33 1.23 -0.79
CA LYS A 43 -16.02 0.19 0.00
C LYS A 43 -15.50 -1.23 -0.26
N ILE A 44 -14.18 -1.35 -0.44
CA ILE A 44 -13.49 -2.64 -0.67
C ILE A 44 -12.60 -3.05 0.50
N LEU A 45 -12.34 -2.17 1.45
CA LEU A 45 -11.43 -2.44 2.55
C LEU A 45 -12.17 -3.16 3.67
N THR A 46 -11.76 -4.38 3.96
CA THR A 46 -12.27 -5.18 5.08
C THR A 46 -11.26 -5.24 6.22
N VAL A 47 -11.65 -5.82 7.36
CA VAL A 47 -10.73 -6.07 8.49
C VAL A 47 -9.55 -6.95 8.08
N ALA A 48 -9.75 -7.88 7.13
CA ALA A 48 -8.70 -8.77 6.65
C ALA A 48 -7.57 -8.02 5.91
N ASP A 49 -7.87 -6.87 5.32
CA ASP A 49 -6.91 -6.07 4.54
C ASP A 49 -6.08 -5.12 5.41
N LEU A 50 -6.46 -4.93 6.68
CA LEU A 50 -5.80 -3.96 7.57
C LEU A 50 -4.32 -4.27 7.77
N GLY A 51 -3.94 -5.54 7.89
CA GLY A 51 -2.53 -5.92 8.00
C GLY A 51 -1.71 -5.51 6.77
N SER A 52 -2.27 -5.61 5.57
CA SER A 52 -1.62 -5.16 4.33
C SER A 52 -1.53 -3.64 4.26
N LEU A 53 -2.58 -2.93 4.70
CA LEU A 53 -2.58 -1.46 4.77
C LEU A 53 -1.55 -0.93 5.79
N GLU A 54 -1.47 -1.53 6.97
CA GLU A 54 -0.47 -1.18 7.99
C GLU A 54 0.94 -1.36 7.45
N ASN A 55 1.24 -2.53 6.87
CA ASN A 55 2.56 -2.81 6.29
C ASN A 55 2.90 -1.87 5.13
N TYR A 56 1.91 -1.48 4.32
CA TYR A 56 2.11 -0.50 3.25
C TYR A 56 2.52 0.86 3.83
N CYS A 57 1.81 1.33 4.86
CA CYS A 57 2.10 2.59 5.51
C CYS A 57 3.48 2.58 6.18
N VAL A 58 3.85 1.47 6.86
CA VAL A 58 5.20 1.28 7.42
C VAL A 58 6.25 1.37 6.33
N ALA A 59 6.09 0.65 5.22
CA ALA A 59 7.06 0.67 4.13
C ALA A 59 7.24 2.08 3.54
N VAL A 60 6.16 2.83 3.30
CA VAL A 60 6.24 4.23 2.84
C VAL A 60 6.89 5.14 3.89
N GLY A 61 6.58 4.93 5.17
CA GLY A 61 7.22 5.63 6.29
C GLY A 61 8.74 5.44 6.30
N THR A 62 9.19 4.18 6.21
CA THR A 62 10.61 3.84 6.11
C THR A 62 11.27 4.51 4.91
N VAL A 63 10.63 4.53 3.73
CA VAL A 63 11.20 5.21 2.55
C VAL A 63 11.46 6.70 2.82
N ARG A 64 10.48 7.39 3.44
CA ARG A 64 10.60 8.82 3.76
C ARG A 64 11.68 9.09 4.81
N GLU A 65 11.77 8.24 5.82
CA GLU A 65 12.78 8.37 6.89
C GLU A 65 14.20 8.11 6.37
N MET A 66 14.38 7.06 5.56
CA MET A 66 15.68 6.76 4.94
C MET A 66 16.07 7.84 3.92
N GLU A 67 15.10 8.39 3.18
CA GLU A 67 15.36 9.53 2.29
C GLU A 67 15.82 10.76 3.07
N ALA A 68 15.14 11.11 4.16
CA ALA A 68 15.50 12.24 5.00
C ALA A 68 16.92 12.09 5.58
N MET A 69 17.27 10.89 6.07
CA MET A 69 18.61 10.57 6.53
C MET A 69 19.65 10.78 5.43
N MET A 70 19.41 10.28 4.21
CA MET A 70 20.34 10.46 3.10
C MET A 70 20.39 11.87 2.53
N GLN A 71 19.36 12.70 2.75
CA GLN A 71 19.40 14.12 2.41
C GLN A 71 20.32 14.90 3.36
N ASP A 72 20.39 14.49 4.63
CA ASP A 72 21.26 15.09 5.64
C ASP A 72 22.71 14.58 5.53
N GLU A 73 22.88 13.25 5.48
CA GLU A 73 24.19 12.59 5.57
C GLU A 73 24.85 12.35 4.19
N GLY A 74 24.07 12.43 3.11
CA GLY A 74 24.50 12.10 1.76
C GLY A 74 24.27 10.63 1.38
N ARG A 75 24.13 10.38 0.07
CA ARG A 75 23.88 9.03 -0.49
C ARG A 75 25.14 8.17 -0.60
N VAL A 76 26.30 8.80 -0.55
CA VAL A 76 27.62 8.19 -0.52
C VAL A 76 28.36 8.82 0.66
N ILE A 77 28.93 7.97 1.51
CA ILE A 77 29.66 8.37 2.71
C ILE A 77 31.12 7.98 2.57
N ASP A 78 32.02 8.81 3.10
CA ASP A 78 33.43 8.48 3.16
C ASP A 78 33.71 7.50 4.30
N THR A 79 34.48 6.46 4.01
CA THR A 79 34.96 5.49 5.01
C THR A 79 36.48 5.41 4.96
N PRO A 80 37.15 4.87 5.98
CA PRO A 80 38.60 4.66 5.95
C PRO A 80 39.10 3.83 4.75
N THR A 81 38.21 3.06 4.14
CA THR A 81 38.50 2.21 2.96
C THR A 81 38.06 2.84 1.63
N GLY A 82 37.66 4.12 1.63
CA GLY A 82 37.12 4.84 0.48
C GLY A 82 35.60 5.08 0.54
N PRO A 83 35.03 5.78 -0.46
CA PRO A 83 33.61 6.09 -0.52
C PRO A 83 32.75 4.83 -0.61
N LYS A 84 31.67 4.76 0.17
CA LYS A 84 30.69 3.67 0.14
C LYS A 84 29.27 4.21 0.06
N ARG A 85 28.37 3.40 -0.47
CA ARG A 85 26.93 3.68 -0.47
C ARG A 85 26.43 3.81 0.97
N HIS A 86 25.59 4.80 1.23
CA HIS A 86 24.95 4.97 2.53
C HIS A 86 24.10 3.72 2.89
N PRO A 87 24.20 3.16 4.11
CA PRO A 87 23.46 1.95 4.50
C PRO A 87 21.94 2.05 4.29
N ALA A 88 21.37 3.24 4.53
CA ALA A 88 19.96 3.55 4.30
C ALA A 88 19.48 3.30 2.86
N VAL A 89 20.36 3.29 1.85
CA VAL A 89 19.97 2.99 0.46
C VAL A 89 19.40 1.58 0.33
N GLY A 90 19.99 0.60 1.04
CA GLY A 90 19.48 -0.78 1.00
C GLY A 90 18.08 -0.87 1.63
N ILE A 91 17.93 -0.28 2.81
CA ILE A 91 16.68 -0.25 3.55
C ILE A 91 15.58 0.46 2.74
N GLN A 92 15.90 1.60 2.13
CA GLN A 92 14.97 2.34 1.27
C GLN A 92 14.55 1.50 0.06
N SER A 93 15.49 0.85 -0.62
CA SER A 93 15.21 0.01 -1.80
C SER A 93 14.24 -1.14 -1.47
N ASP A 94 14.48 -1.82 -0.35
CA ASP A 94 13.62 -2.92 0.10
C ASP A 94 12.22 -2.43 0.48
N ALA A 95 12.15 -1.28 1.18
CA ALA A 95 10.88 -0.66 1.54
C ALA A 95 10.09 -0.18 0.31
N MET A 96 10.76 0.42 -0.69
CA MET A 96 10.13 0.82 -1.96
C MET A 96 9.54 -0.38 -2.71
N THR A 97 10.24 -1.52 -2.68
CA THR A 97 9.78 -2.76 -3.31
C THR A 97 8.53 -3.29 -2.62
N ARG A 98 8.53 -3.38 -1.28
CA ARG A 98 7.36 -3.80 -0.49
C ARG A 98 6.18 -2.85 -0.68
N ALA A 99 6.42 -1.54 -0.63
CA ALA A 99 5.39 -0.52 -0.85
C ALA A 99 4.74 -0.67 -2.23
N ARG A 100 5.53 -0.95 -3.28
CA ARG A 100 5.00 -1.18 -4.63
C ARG A 100 4.09 -2.41 -4.71
N LEU A 101 4.47 -3.52 -4.09
CA LEU A 101 3.69 -4.76 -4.09
C LEU A 101 2.35 -4.57 -3.36
N LEU A 102 2.41 -4.06 -2.13
CA LEU A 102 1.22 -3.81 -1.31
C LEU A 102 0.32 -2.74 -1.95
N ALA A 103 0.89 -1.71 -2.58
CA ALA A 103 0.10 -0.73 -3.32
C ALA A 103 -0.66 -1.34 -4.50
N ALA A 104 -0.10 -2.37 -5.16
CA ALA A 104 -0.78 -3.05 -6.24
C ALA A 104 -1.95 -3.90 -5.72
N GLU A 105 -1.74 -4.61 -4.61
CA GLU A 105 -2.76 -5.43 -3.93
C GLU A 105 -3.92 -4.57 -3.42
N LEU A 106 -3.63 -3.45 -2.75
CA LEU A 106 -4.63 -2.52 -2.20
C LEU A 106 -5.29 -1.62 -3.27
N GLY A 107 -4.96 -1.78 -4.56
CA GLY A 107 -5.55 -0.95 -5.60
C GLY A 107 -5.06 0.51 -5.59
N LEU A 108 -3.92 0.83 -4.99
CA LEU A 108 -3.38 2.18 -4.84
C LEU A 108 -2.56 2.65 -6.05
N THR A 109 -2.29 1.79 -7.04
CA THR A 109 -1.62 2.17 -8.30
C THR A 109 -2.61 2.47 -9.43
N PRO A 110 -2.27 3.31 -10.43
CA PRO A 110 -3.14 3.54 -11.59
C PRO A 110 -3.51 2.24 -12.32
N VAL A 111 -2.55 1.33 -12.46
CA VAL A 111 -2.76 0.03 -13.15
C VAL A 111 -3.71 -0.86 -12.36
N SER A 112 -3.50 -1.01 -11.04
CA SER A 112 -4.37 -1.84 -10.20
C SER A 112 -5.80 -1.29 -10.14
N ARG A 113 -6.00 0.04 -10.22
CA ARG A 113 -7.34 0.66 -10.30
C ARG A 113 -8.08 0.36 -11.60
N SER A 114 -7.34 0.16 -12.69
CA SER A 114 -7.94 -0.13 -14.00
C SER A 114 -8.36 -1.60 -14.17
N ARG A 115 -7.91 -2.48 -13.26
CA ARG A 115 -8.19 -3.91 -13.35
C ARG A 115 -9.63 -4.17 -12.88
N PRO A 116 -10.47 -4.80 -13.71
CA PRO A 116 -11.81 -5.14 -13.29
C PRO A 116 -11.77 -6.21 -12.18
N ALA A 117 -12.55 -6.02 -11.11
CA ALA A 117 -12.62 -6.97 -10.01
C ALA A 117 -13.43 -8.20 -10.43
N ILE A 118 -12.75 -9.27 -10.83
CA ILE A 118 -13.39 -10.54 -11.16
C ILE A 118 -13.82 -11.18 -9.84
N ARG A 119 -15.12 -11.31 -9.63
CA ARG A 119 -15.69 -12.31 -8.72
C ARG A 119 -16.51 -13.26 -9.59
N GLU A 120 -16.26 -14.54 -9.43
CA GLU A 120 -17.15 -15.59 -9.91
C GLU A 120 -18.38 -15.49 -9.01
N ASP A 121 -19.51 -15.05 -9.58
CA ASP A 121 -20.79 -15.22 -8.91
C ASP A 121 -21.05 -16.73 -8.92
N ASP A 122 -21.28 -17.31 -7.73
CA ASP A 122 -21.86 -18.65 -7.64
C ASP A 122 -23.16 -18.64 -8.43
N ASP A 123 -23.20 -19.39 -9.53
CA ASP A 123 -24.43 -19.74 -10.26
C ASP A 123 -25.29 -20.64 -9.35
N GLU A 124 -25.87 -20.08 -8.28
CA GLU A 124 -27.05 -20.64 -7.60
C GLU A 124 -28.27 -19.78 -7.95
N ASP A 125 -29.30 -20.45 -8.45
CA ASP A 125 -30.68 -20.00 -8.74
C ASP A 125 -31.00 -19.45 -10.14
N GLU A 126 -31.24 -20.37 -11.10
CA GLU A 126 -32.59 -20.62 -11.67
C GLU A 126 -32.48 -21.48 -12.95
N LEU A 127 -32.69 -22.79 -12.84
CA LEU A 127 -33.39 -23.55 -13.87
C LEU A 127 -34.47 -24.39 -13.19
N ILE A 128 -35.70 -23.88 -13.32
CA ILE A 128 -36.97 -24.62 -13.32
C ILE A 128 -36.84 -25.87 -14.20
#